data_AF-A0A9X2DUR5-F1
#
_entry.id   AF-A0A9X2DUR5-F1
#
_cell.length_a   1.000
_cell.length_b   1.000
_cell.length_c   1.000
_cell.angle_alpha   90.00
_cell.angle_beta   90.00
_cell.angle_gamma   90.00
#
_symmetry.space_group_name_H-M   'P 1'
#
loop_
_entity.id
_entity.type
_entity.pdbx_description
1 polymer ?
#
loop_
_entity_poly.entity_id
_entity_poly.type
_entity_poly.pdbx_seq_one_letter_code
_entity_poly.pdbx_strand_id
1 'polypeptide(L)'
;MNVRHRLIMMISVIGVIGFFIVQTMVLPSIAEKEEAYQAAQNEAMSHDIEQSRRYQHNYMGDAGNLTQLFRSLPLREVPMSFELDSERYRVQVNFEGNVDELDRRKREQAFIYNATAAFALIGNLQEIDFHFNDRSFVVEREAVEEWYEQPLPSLIEDGSWEKMVRQPLADADYLESCTEAFF
;
A
#
# COMPACT_ATOMS: atom_id res chain seq x y z
N MET A 1 -49.22 -24.65 28.74
CA MET A 1 -48.54 -23.64 27.88
C MET A 1 -48.81 -23.96 26.42
N ASN A 2 -49.41 -23.03 25.67
CA ASN A 2 -49.85 -23.26 24.29
C ASN A 2 -48.66 -23.48 23.34
N VAL A 3 -48.83 -24.32 22.32
CA VAL A 3 -47.77 -24.71 21.36
C VAL A 3 -47.09 -23.48 20.73
N ARG A 4 -47.86 -22.43 20.42
CA ARG A 4 -47.34 -21.16 19.88
C ARG A 4 -46.35 -20.46 20.82
N HIS A 5 -46.63 -20.42 22.12
CA HIS A 5 -45.72 -19.78 23.09
C HIS A 5 -44.42 -20.57 23.27
N ARG A 6 -44.48 -21.92 23.21
CA ARG A 6 -43.27 -22.76 23.21
C ARG A 6 -42.40 -22.52 21.97
N LEU A 7 -43.02 -22.40 20.80
CA LEU A 7 -42.32 -22.13 19.55
C LEU A 7 -41.61 -20.77 19.59
N ILE A 8 -42.30 -19.72 20.06
CA ILE A 8 -41.73 -18.38 20.17
C ILE A 8 -40.53 -18.38 21.12
N MET A 9 -40.67 -18.97 22.31
CA MET A 9 -39.55 -19.05 23.26
C MET A 9 -38.35 -19.82 22.71
N MET A 10 -38.57 -20.92 21.98
CA MET A 10 -37.49 -21.69 21.39
C MET A 10 -36.72 -20.88 20.34
N ILE A 11 -37.42 -20.16 19.46
CA ILE A 11 -36.80 -19.29 18.45
C ILE A 11 -36.04 -18.15 19.13
N SER A 12 -36.60 -17.54 20.19
CA SER A 12 -35.90 -16.51 20.96
C SER A 12 -34.60 -17.02 21.58
N VAL A 13 -34.62 -18.23 22.17
CA VAL A 13 -33.41 -18.85 22.74
C VAL A 13 -32.37 -19.12 21.66
N ILE A 14 -32.77 -19.64 20.50
CA ILE A 14 -31.86 -19.88 19.37
C ILE A 14 -31.25 -18.56 18.87
N GLY A 15 -32.05 -17.50 18.75
CA GLY A 15 -31.57 -16.18 18.35
C GLY A 15 -30.56 -15.61 19.34
N VAL A 16 -30.83 -15.75 20.64
CA VAL A 16 -29.89 -15.32 21.70
C VAL A 16 -28.58 -16.12 21.64
N ILE A 17 -28.64 -17.43 21.50
CA ILE A 17 -27.45 -18.28 21.36
C ILE A 17 -26.65 -17.89 20.11
N GLY A 18 -27.32 -17.70 18.96
CA GLY A 18 -26.69 -17.26 17.73
C GLY A 18 -26.03 -15.89 17.86
N PHE A 19 -26.69 -14.95 18.54
CA PHE A 19 -26.11 -13.64 18.83
C PHE A 19 -24.84 -13.74 19.67
N PHE A 20 -24.84 -14.57 20.72
CA PHE A 20 -23.65 -14.81 21.53
C PHE A 20 -22.51 -15.42 20.70
N ILE A 21 -22.78 -16.42 19.86
CA ILE A 21 -21.77 -17.03 18.98
C ILE A 21 -21.15 -15.97 18.05
N VAL A 22 -21.98 -15.12 17.45
CA VAL A 22 -21.48 -14.04 16.56
C VAL A 22 -20.57 -13.08 17.34
N GLN A 23 -21.00 -12.64 18.53
CA GLN A 23 -20.26 -11.68 19.35
C GLN A 23 -18.94 -12.25 19.90
N THR A 24 -18.93 -13.50 20.38
CA THR A 24 -17.78 -14.05 21.09
C THR A 24 -16.81 -14.83 20.22
N MET A 25 -17.23 -15.27 19.02
CA MET A 25 -16.36 -16.07 18.14
C MET A 25 -16.18 -15.45 16.77
N VAL A 26 -17.26 -15.01 16.11
CA VAL A 26 -17.19 -14.55 14.72
C VAL A 26 -16.57 -13.16 14.61
N LEU A 27 -17.10 -12.17 15.35
CA LEU A 27 -16.57 -10.80 15.34
C LEU A 27 -15.09 -10.71 15.71
N PRO A 28 -14.58 -11.35 16.80
CA PRO A 28 -13.15 -11.28 17.10
C PRO A 28 -12.29 -11.94 16.02
N SER A 29 -12.71 -13.08 15.46
CA SER A 29 -11.94 -13.72 14.38
C SER A 29 -11.89 -12.87 13.10
N ILE A 30 -12.93 -12.10 12.79
CA ILE A 30 -12.91 -11.16 11.66
C ILE A 30 -11.95 -9.99 11.98
N ALA A 31 -12.01 -9.45 13.19
CA ALA A 31 -11.13 -8.35 13.62
C ALA A 31 -9.65 -8.75 13.57
N GLU A 32 -9.28 -9.93 14.06
CA GLU A 32 -7.91 -10.45 14.00
C GLU A 32 -7.40 -10.59 12.55
N LYS A 33 -8.26 -11.08 11.65
CA LYS A 33 -7.91 -11.19 10.22
C LYS A 33 -7.76 -9.84 9.56
N GLU A 34 -8.60 -8.88 9.92
CA GLU A 34 -8.50 -7.52 9.43
C GLU A 34 -7.21 -6.86 9.92
N GLU A 35 -6.88 -6.95 11.20
CA GLU A 35 -5.62 -6.45 11.75
C GLU A 35 -4.41 -7.08 11.06
N ALA A 36 -4.41 -8.41 10.87
CA ALA A 36 -3.35 -9.10 10.15
C ALA A 36 -3.23 -8.66 8.68
N TYR A 37 -4.36 -8.44 8.00
CA TYR A 37 -4.38 -7.92 6.64
C TYR A 37 -3.82 -6.50 6.59
N GLN A 38 -4.25 -5.62 7.49
CA GLN A 38 -3.79 -4.24 7.57
C GLN A 38 -2.28 -4.17 7.89
N ALA A 39 -1.76 -5.01 8.77
CA ALA A 39 -0.33 -5.11 9.03
C ALA A 39 0.43 -5.58 7.76
N ALA A 40 -0.12 -6.57 7.04
CA ALA A 40 0.46 -7.05 5.79
C ALA A 40 0.46 -6.01 4.67
N GLN A 41 -0.49 -5.06 4.65
CA GLN A 41 -0.48 -3.94 3.70
C GLN A 41 0.65 -2.93 3.96
N ASN A 42 1.25 -2.90 5.16
CA ASN A 42 2.39 -2.01 5.41
C ASN A 42 3.70 -2.53 4.80
N GLU A 43 3.74 -3.80 4.39
CA GLU A 43 4.93 -4.48 3.89
C GLU A 43 4.84 -4.71 2.37
N ALA A 44 5.85 -4.27 1.60
CA ALA A 44 5.87 -4.39 0.14
C ALA A 44 5.68 -5.85 -0.35
N MET A 45 6.22 -6.82 0.38
CA MET A 45 6.15 -8.24 0.03
C MET A 45 4.75 -8.85 0.16
N SER A 46 3.83 -8.22 0.87
CA SER A 46 2.47 -8.73 1.11
C SER A 46 1.35 -7.74 0.78
N HIS A 47 1.70 -6.51 0.38
CA HIS A 47 0.73 -5.51 -0.03
C HIS A 47 -0.07 -5.94 -1.27
N ASP A 48 -1.36 -5.58 -1.27
CA ASP A 48 -2.31 -5.85 -2.35
C ASP A 48 -2.49 -4.59 -3.21
N ILE A 49 -1.83 -4.55 -4.38
CA ILE A 49 -1.85 -3.39 -5.27
C ILE A 49 -3.24 -3.03 -5.77
N GLU A 50 -4.18 -3.99 -5.85
CA GLU A 50 -5.50 -3.74 -6.40
C GLU A 50 -6.29 -2.71 -5.59
N GLN A 51 -6.08 -2.66 -4.27
CA GLN A 51 -6.70 -1.63 -3.42
C GLN A 51 -6.20 -0.22 -3.73
N SER A 52 -4.96 -0.09 -4.19
CA SER A 52 -4.35 1.20 -4.55
C SER A 52 -4.78 1.69 -5.94
N ARG A 53 -5.20 0.79 -6.84
CA ARG A 53 -5.61 1.14 -8.21
C ARG A 53 -6.78 2.10 -8.28
N ARG A 54 -7.64 2.14 -7.27
CA ARG A 54 -8.77 3.09 -7.19
C ARG A 54 -8.35 4.56 -7.20
N TYR A 55 -7.08 4.85 -6.89
CA TYR A 55 -6.50 6.19 -6.86
C TYR A 55 -5.75 6.54 -8.16
N GLN A 56 -5.81 5.66 -9.17
CA GLN A 56 -5.23 5.91 -10.48
C GLN A 56 -5.78 7.20 -11.08
N HIS A 57 -4.89 8.06 -11.56
CA HIS A 57 -5.26 9.32 -12.18
C HIS A 57 -4.20 9.79 -13.18
N ASN A 58 -4.59 10.49 -14.25
CA ASN A 58 -3.62 10.94 -15.26
C ASN A 58 -2.75 12.12 -14.79
N TYR A 59 -3.19 12.83 -13.75
CA TYR A 59 -2.59 14.09 -13.30
C TYR A 59 -2.30 14.06 -11.80
N MET A 60 -1.04 14.29 -11.41
CA MET A 60 -0.61 14.47 -10.02
C MET A 60 -1.29 15.67 -9.32
N GLY A 61 -1.83 16.63 -10.08
CA GLY A 61 -2.58 17.76 -9.55
C GLY A 61 -3.89 17.36 -8.87
N ASP A 62 -4.37 16.13 -9.08
CA ASP A 62 -5.38 15.52 -8.21
C ASP A 62 -4.74 15.09 -6.88
N ALA A 63 -4.46 16.10 -6.04
CA ALA A 63 -3.81 15.91 -4.75
C ALA A 63 -4.61 14.94 -3.85
N GLY A 64 -5.94 14.89 -4.00
CA GLY A 64 -6.78 13.97 -3.26
C GLY A 64 -6.44 12.51 -3.58
N ASN A 65 -6.45 12.15 -4.86
CA ASN A 65 -6.10 10.79 -5.28
C ASN A 65 -4.63 10.48 -5.05
N LEU A 66 -3.72 11.42 -5.35
CA LEU A 66 -2.28 11.23 -5.17
C LEU A 66 -1.91 10.95 -3.70
N THR A 67 -2.42 11.77 -2.77
CA THR A 67 -2.11 11.58 -1.34
C THR A 67 -2.72 10.30 -0.79
N GLN A 68 -3.91 9.92 -1.27
CA GLN A 68 -4.54 8.67 -0.85
C GLN A 68 -3.85 7.44 -1.42
N LEU A 69 -3.26 7.55 -2.62
CA LEU A 69 -2.39 6.52 -3.18
C LEU A 69 -1.20 6.26 -2.25
N PHE A 70 -0.43 7.29 -1.88
CA PHE A 70 0.71 7.08 -0.97
C PHE A 70 0.30 6.57 0.41
N ARG A 71 -0.89 6.95 0.90
CA ARG A 71 -1.45 6.42 2.17
C ARG A 71 -1.96 4.98 2.06
N SER A 72 -2.18 4.45 0.86
CA SER A 72 -2.54 3.04 0.67
C SER A 72 -1.32 2.14 0.52
N LEU A 73 -0.19 2.68 0.07
CA LEU A 73 1.06 1.96 -0.20
C LEU A 73 1.85 1.58 1.08
N PRO A 74 2.85 0.67 0.98
CA PRO A 74 3.78 0.37 2.07
C PRO A 74 4.36 1.59 2.77
N LEU A 75 4.72 1.45 4.06
CA LEU A 75 5.11 2.54 4.99
C LEU A 75 3.97 3.50 5.39
N ARG A 76 2.71 3.15 5.13
CA ARG A 76 1.54 3.95 5.53
C ARG A 76 1.39 4.19 7.04
N GLU A 77 2.02 3.38 7.89
CA GLU A 77 2.03 3.58 9.34
C GLU A 77 2.93 4.75 9.77
N VAL A 78 3.90 5.14 8.93
CA VAL A 78 4.72 6.33 9.15
C VAL A 78 3.87 7.55 8.81
N PRO A 79 3.67 8.50 9.74
CA PRO A 79 2.94 9.72 9.44
C PRO A 79 3.61 10.46 8.28
N MET A 80 2.79 10.92 7.33
CA MET A 80 3.27 11.56 6.11
C MET A 80 2.47 12.82 5.74
N SER A 81 3.16 13.82 5.22
CA SER A 81 2.61 15.01 4.55
C SER A 81 3.17 15.15 3.14
N PHE A 82 2.58 16.03 2.33
CA PHE A 82 2.87 16.09 0.89
C PHE A 82 3.04 17.51 0.40
N GLU A 83 4.00 17.71 -0.49
CA GLU A 83 4.18 18.94 -1.26
C GLU A 83 4.22 18.61 -2.76
N LEU A 84 3.58 19.45 -3.57
CA LEU A 84 3.50 19.27 -5.01
C LEU A 84 4.22 20.40 -5.71
N ASP A 85 5.13 20.03 -6.61
CA ASP A 85 5.79 20.95 -7.53
C ASP A 85 5.28 20.66 -8.95
N SER A 86 4.42 21.56 -9.43
CA SER A 86 3.82 21.45 -10.77
C SER A 86 4.79 21.77 -11.90
N GLU A 87 5.89 22.49 -11.65
CA GLU A 87 6.85 22.84 -12.69
C GLU A 87 7.69 21.62 -13.07
N ARG A 88 8.06 20.81 -12.07
CA ARG A 88 8.83 19.57 -12.24
C ARG A 88 7.98 18.31 -12.36
N TYR A 89 6.66 18.44 -12.16
CA TYR A 89 5.77 17.31 -11.96
C TYR A 89 6.27 16.37 -10.84
N ARG A 90 6.65 16.95 -9.70
CA ARG A 90 7.22 16.26 -8.55
C ARG A 90 6.24 16.20 -7.38
N VAL A 91 6.22 15.08 -6.68
CA VAL A 91 5.65 14.97 -5.32
C VAL A 91 6.77 14.78 -4.30
N GLN A 92 6.79 15.60 -3.26
CA GLN A 92 7.59 15.34 -2.07
C GLN A 92 6.71 14.68 -1.02
N VAL A 93 7.13 13.50 -0.58
CA VAL A 93 6.50 12.73 0.49
C VAL A 93 7.34 12.90 1.75
N ASN A 94 6.85 13.72 2.67
CA ASN A 94 7.52 14.04 3.92
C ASN A 94 7.13 13.02 4.98
N PHE A 95 8.04 12.15 5.37
CA PHE A 95 7.86 11.19 6.45
C PHE A 95 8.31 11.77 7.80
N GLU A 96 7.48 11.58 8.84
CA GLU A 96 7.89 11.89 10.21
C GLU A 96 8.83 10.80 10.75
N GLY A 97 10.12 11.12 10.89
CA GLY A 97 11.13 10.23 11.47
C GLY A 97 12.46 10.25 10.73
N ASN A 98 13.41 9.45 11.20
CA ASN A 98 14.69 9.24 10.52
C ASN A 98 14.63 7.95 9.69
N VAL A 99 15.17 7.99 8.48
CA VAL A 99 15.16 6.82 7.59
C VAL A 99 16.01 5.65 8.12
N ASP A 100 17.00 5.94 8.98
CA ASP A 100 17.83 4.93 9.65
C ASP A 100 17.11 4.14 10.75
N GLU A 101 15.94 4.61 11.21
CA GLU A 101 15.10 3.87 12.17
C GLU A 101 14.31 2.74 11.49
N LEU A 102 14.20 2.77 10.16
CA LEU A 102 13.56 1.73 9.37
C LEU A 102 14.54 0.58 9.10
N ASP A 103 14.04 -0.65 9.14
CA ASP A 103 14.81 -1.80 8.66
C ASP A 103 15.25 -1.57 7.21
N ARG A 104 16.56 -1.70 6.97
CA ARG A 104 17.18 -1.36 5.67
C ARG A 104 16.48 -2.07 4.51
N ARG A 105 16.26 -3.37 4.64
CA ARG A 105 15.71 -4.19 3.56
C ARG A 105 14.25 -3.82 3.32
N LYS A 106 13.44 -3.72 4.38
CA LYS A 106 12.02 -3.32 4.24
C LYS A 106 11.87 -1.94 3.63
N ARG A 107 12.75 -1.00 4.00
CA ARG A 107 12.78 0.34 3.42
C ARG A 107 13.08 0.31 1.92
N GLU A 108 14.15 -0.36 1.51
CA GLU A 108 14.52 -0.46 0.09
C GLU A 108 13.40 -1.09 -0.73
N GLN A 109 12.80 -2.17 -0.22
CA GLN A 109 11.64 -2.81 -0.83
C GLN A 109 10.45 -1.85 -0.97
N ALA A 110 10.15 -1.07 0.08
CA ALA A 110 9.06 -0.11 0.06
C ALA A 110 9.31 1.06 -0.89
N PHE A 111 10.54 1.59 -0.98
CA PHE A 111 10.84 2.70 -1.89
C PHE A 111 10.69 2.30 -3.35
N ILE A 112 11.23 1.13 -3.73
CA ILE A 112 11.07 0.58 -5.09
C ILE A 112 9.60 0.33 -5.37
N TYR A 113 8.89 -0.36 -4.47
CA TYR A 113 7.47 -0.66 -4.63
C TYR A 113 6.63 0.61 -4.79
N ASN A 114 6.83 1.59 -3.90
CA ASN A 114 6.02 2.80 -3.86
C ASN A 114 6.30 3.70 -5.08
N ALA A 115 7.56 3.83 -5.48
CA ALA A 115 7.92 4.59 -6.68
C ALA A 115 7.30 3.96 -7.93
N THR A 116 7.49 2.65 -8.13
CA THR A 116 6.89 1.93 -9.25
C THR A 116 5.37 2.05 -9.27
N ALA A 117 4.70 1.92 -8.12
CA ALA A 117 3.25 2.03 -8.03
C ALA A 117 2.77 3.46 -8.37
N ALA A 118 3.42 4.47 -7.79
CA ALA A 118 3.07 5.87 -8.01
C ALA A 118 3.24 6.27 -9.48
N PHE A 119 4.35 5.90 -10.11
CA PHE A 119 4.58 6.22 -11.51
C PHE A 119 3.67 5.45 -12.48
N ALA A 120 3.33 4.20 -12.15
CA ALA A 120 2.38 3.41 -12.93
C ALA A 120 0.93 3.92 -12.84
N LEU A 121 0.54 4.44 -11.67
CA LEU A 121 -0.84 4.87 -11.40
C LEU A 121 -1.08 6.36 -11.63
N ILE A 122 -0.04 7.20 -11.64
CA ILE A 122 -0.13 8.65 -11.81
C ILE A 122 0.57 9.10 -13.11
N GLY A 123 -0.22 9.34 -14.15
CA GLY A 123 0.28 9.42 -15.53
C GLY A 123 1.36 10.47 -15.80
N ASN A 124 1.28 11.67 -15.22
CA ASN A 124 2.23 12.75 -15.51
C ASN A 124 3.30 12.97 -14.42
N LEU A 125 3.29 12.23 -13.32
CA LEU A 125 4.23 12.39 -12.19
C LEU A 125 5.66 12.04 -12.58
N GLN A 126 6.58 12.99 -12.73
CA GLN A 126 7.95 12.68 -13.20
C GLN A 126 8.94 12.37 -12.08
N GLU A 127 8.73 12.90 -10.88
CA GLU A 127 9.69 12.76 -9.79
C GLU A 127 8.98 12.52 -8.45
N ILE A 128 9.61 11.71 -7.59
CA ILE A 128 9.17 11.47 -6.21
C ILE A 128 10.34 11.79 -5.30
N ASP A 129 10.14 12.66 -4.33
CA ASP A 129 11.13 12.99 -3.30
C ASP A 129 10.67 12.39 -1.97
N PHE A 130 11.27 11.27 -1.58
CA PHE A 130 11.04 10.65 -0.27
C PHE A 130 11.88 11.39 0.78
N HIS A 131 11.25 12.31 1.49
CA HIS A 131 11.90 13.22 2.42
C HIS A 131 11.72 12.76 3.87
N PHE A 132 12.84 12.49 4.56
CA PHE A 132 12.91 12.19 5.99
C PHE A 132 13.67 13.31 6.71
N ASN A 133 13.65 13.30 8.05
CA ASN A 133 14.30 14.33 8.85
C ASN A 133 15.83 14.37 8.67
N ASP A 134 16.44 13.23 8.38
CA ASP A 134 17.88 13.06 8.25
C ASP A 134 18.36 13.05 6.79
N ARG A 135 17.54 12.56 5.85
CA ARG A 135 17.91 12.37 4.44
C ARG A 135 16.72 12.46 3.49
N SER A 136 17.00 12.63 2.20
CA SER A 136 15.98 12.62 1.14
C SER A 136 16.45 11.80 -0.06
N PHE A 137 15.52 11.15 -0.74
CA PHE A 137 15.79 10.28 -1.89
C PHE A 137 14.88 10.69 -3.04
N VAL A 138 15.48 11.18 -4.13
CA VAL A 138 14.74 11.59 -5.31
C VAL A 138 14.78 10.46 -6.34
N VAL A 139 13.60 10.09 -6.82
CA VAL A 139 13.41 9.05 -7.83
C VAL A 139 12.81 9.69 -9.05
N GLU A 140 13.38 9.43 -10.21
CA GLU A 140 12.88 9.90 -11.49
C GLU A 140 12.16 8.76 -12.21
N ARG A 141 11.07 9.07 -12.92
CA ARG A 141 10.32 8.07 -13.69
C ARG A 141 11.21 7.30 -14.66
N GLU A 142 12.11 8.00 -15.34
CA GLU A 142 13.00 7.41 -16.36
C GLU A 142 13.85 6.28 -15.76
N ALA A 143 14.41 6.49 -14.56
CA ALA A 143 15.17 5.46 -13.85
C ALA A 143 14.31 4.21 -13.53
N VAL A 144 13.03 4.39 -13.19
CA VAL A 144 12.12 3.27 -12.93
C VAL A 144 11.73 2.54 -14.22
N GLU A 145 11.55 3.27 -15.31
CA GLU A 145 11.28 2.69 -16.64
C GLU A 145 12.42 1.79 -17.12
N GLU A 146 13.68 2.15 -16.82
CA GLU A 146 14.86 1.35 -17.13
C GLU A 146 14.86 -0.03 -16.43
N TRP A 147 14.33 -0.15 -15.21
CA TRP A 147 14.32 -1.43 -14.49
C TRP A 147 13.40 -2.48 -15.10
N TYR A 148 12.33 -2.04 -15.77
CA TYR A 148 11.27 -2.94 -16.25
C TYR A 148 11.24 -3.10 -17.76
N GLU A 149 12.00 -2.28 -18.50
CA GLU A 149 12.09 -2.26 -19.97
C GLU A 149 10.70 -2.21 -20.66
N GLN A 150 9.69 -1.67 -19.97
CA GLN A 150 8.32 -1.58 -20.45
C GLN A 150 7.60 -0.38 -19.83
N PRO A 151 6.49 0.10 -20.43
CA PRO A 151 5.73 1.21 -19.88
C PRO A 151 5.20 0.89 -18.49
N LEU A 152 5.48 1.73 -17.48
CA LEU A 152 5.06 1.47 -16.10
C LEU A 152 3.57 1.16 -15.90
N PRO A 153 2.62 1.78 -16.65
CA PRO A 153 1.21 1.43 -16.52
C PRO A 153 0.88 -0.04 -16.84
N SER A 154 1.67 -0.73 -17.68
CA SER A 154 1.44 -2.15 -17.99
C SER A 154 1.73 -3.08 -16.80
N LEU A 155 2.52 -2.61 -15.82
CA LEU A 155 2.83 -3.39 -14.61
C LEU A 155 1.59 -3.63 -13.74
N ILE A 156 0.57 -2.78 -13.86
CA ILE A 156 -0.68 -2.86 -13.09
C ILE A 156 -1.71 -3.78 -13.79
N GLU A 157 -1.40 -4.28 -14.98
CA GLU A 157 -2.28 -5.15 -15.76
C GLU A 157 -1.95 -6.64 -15.51
N ASP A 158 -3.00 -7.48 -15.50
CA ASP A 158 -2.92 -8.94 -15.69
C ASP A 158 -1.86 -9.71 -14.86
N GLY A 159 -1.78 -9.42 -13.56
CA GLY A 159 -0.88 -10.14 -12.64
C GLY A 159 0.62 -9.89 -12.92
N SER A 160 0.95 -8.93 -13.80
CA SER A 160 2.32 -8.50 -14.07
C SER A 160 2.98 -7.95 -12.81
N TRP A 161 2.22 -7.21 -11.99
CA TRP A 161 2.70 -6.63 -10.73
C TRP A 161 3.38 -7.66 -9.83
N GLU A 162 2.74 -8.82 -9.69
CA GLU A 162 3.23 -9.90 -8.85
C GLU A 162 4.60 -10.41 -9.32
N LYS A 163 4.74 -10.65 -10.63
CA LYS A 163 5.92 -11.28 -11.21
C LYS A 163 7.07 -10.30 -11.45
N MET A 164 6.74 -9.08 -11.86
CA MET A 164 7.70 -8.08 -12.29
C MET A 164 8.12 -7.15 -11.16
N VAL A 165 7.22 -6.85 -10.22
CA VAL A 165 7.51 -5.91 -9.13
C VAL A 165 7.67 -6.65 -7.82
N ARG A 166 6.66 -7.38 -7.34
CA ARG A 166 6.67 -7.90 -5.96
C ARG A 166 7.67 -9.05 -5.75
N GLN A 167 7.69 -10.05 -6.62
CA GLN A 167 8.57 -11.21 -6.47
C GLN A 167 10.07 -10.86 -6.52
N PRO A 168 10.54 -10.01 -7.46
CA PRO A 168 11.94 -9.61 -7.52
C PRO A 168 12.45 -8.88 -6.27
N LEU A 169 11.59 -8.20 -5.51
CA LEU A 169 11.97 -7.55 -4.24
C LEU A 169 12.48 -8.53 -3.16
N ALA A 170 12.27 -9.83 -3.33
CA ALA A 170 12.85 -10.85 -2.46
C ALA A 170 14.34 -11.11 -2.73
N ASP A 171 14.84 -10.73 -3.90
CA ASP A 171 16.23 -10.92 -4.33
C ASP A 171 17.08 -9.71 -3.90
N ALA A 172 18.21 -9.96 -3.24
CA ALA A 172 19.07 -8.90 -2.73
C ALA A 172 19.85 -8.19 -3.86
N ASP A 173 20.25 -8.91 -4.90
CA ASP A 173 21.00 -8.35 -6.02
C ASP A 173 20.08 -7.44 -6.85
N TYR A 174 18.79 -7.83 -6.98
CA TYR A 174 17.78 -6.96 -7.58
C TYR A 174 17.61 -5.65 -6.80
N LEU A 175 17.44 -5.74 -5.47
CA LEU A 175 17.34 -4.56 -4.61
C LEU A 175 18.56 -3.66 -4.76
N GLU A 176 19.77 -4.22 -4.71
CA GLU A 176 21.02 -3.47 -4.87
C GLU A 176 21.05 -2.73 -6.21
N SER A 177 20.76 -3.44 -7.31
CA SER A 177 20.74 -2.85 -8.67
C SER A 177 19.74 -1.70 -8.82
N CYS A 178 18.55 -1.82 -8.23
CA CYS A 178 17.58 -0.72 -8.25
C CYS A 178 18.06 0.43 -7.37
N THR A 179 18.60 0.14 -6.17
CA THR A 179 19.02 1.18 -5.21
C THR A 179 20.23 1.99 -5.66
N GLU A 180 21.10 1.50 -6.54
CA GLU A 180 22.15 2.31 -7.17
C GLU A 180 21.59 3.52 -7.94
N ALA A 181 20.32 3.46 -8.38
CA ALA A 181 19.63 4.58 -9.00
C ALA A 181 18.98 5.55 -7.99
N PHE A 182 18.92 5.20 -6.69
CA PHE A 182 18.31 6.01 -5.61
C PHE A 182 19.32 6.66 -4.66
N PHE A 183 20.46 6.01 -4.41
CA PHE A 183 21.39 6.29 -3.29
C PHE A 183 22.82 6.52 -3.80
#